data_AF-A0A7V9URB5-F1
#
_entry.id   AF-A0A7V9URB5-F1
#
_cell.length_a   1.000
_cell.length_b   1.000
_cell.length_c   1.000
_cell.angle_alpha   90.00
_cell.angle_beta   90.00
_cell.angle_gamma   90.00
#
_symmetry.space_group_name_H-M   'P 1'
#
loop_
_entity.id
_entity.type
_entity.pdbx_description
1 polymer ?
#
loop_
_entity_poly.entity_id
_entity_poly.type
_entity_poly.pdbx_seq_one_letter_code
_entity_poly.pdbx_strand_id
1 'polypeptide(L)'
;MQKEETVKTETAAAANRSHILRGAHRPSRLRLIELAIIGLLPSFLKCHCYRLFFGYRIGKRVRIGLTILDARECEIADDVSIGHLNLVIGVGKISMGDHVRIGHLNILRGGDEIRIGRYAQIMRMNEINSIPEPDAVNPVNPRFLLGEGSVITTGHKIDFTDRVEIGRRTILGGRNSSLWTHNRQRTLPIEIGSLTYIGSEIRIAPGGSIPSRCIVGIGAVITKNLKEESYLIAGVPAKPIKPLDTEDVFLIEQKTRPDLPDNI
;
A
#
# COMPACT_ATOMS: atom_id res chain seq x y z
N MET A 1 16.89 10.56 24.11
CA MET A 1 15.84 11.49 23.63
C MET A 1 16.35 12.48 22.60
N GLN A 2 17.25 13.43 22.91
CA GLN A 2 17.75 14.40 21.91
C GLN A 2 18.46 13.75 20.70
N LYS A 3 19.30 12.72 20.88
CA LYS A 3 19.99 12.03 19.77
C LYS A 3 19.04 11.32 18.78
N GLU A 4 17.93 10.74 19.25
CA GLU A 4 16.95 10.08 18.37
C GLU A 4 16.14 11.09 17.56
N GLU A 5 15.88 12.27 18.14
CA GLU A 5 15.16 13.35 17.50
C GLU A 5 16.01 14.02 16.40
N THR A 6 17.32 14.18 16.64
CA THR A 6 18.27 14.67 15.62
C THR A 6 18.39 13.70 14.45
N VAL A 7 18.50 12.39 14.71
CA VAL A 7 18.58 11.36 13.65
C VAL A 7 17.30 11.30 12.81
N LYS A 8 16.11 11.41 13.43
CA LYS A 8 14.82 11.49 12.70
C LYS A 8 14.72 12.74 11.82
N THR A 9 15.27 13.86 12.27
CA THR A 9 15.23 15.13 11.55
C THR A 9 16.18 15.10 10.34
N GLU A 10 17.36 14.51 10.47
CA GLU A 10 18.31 14.32 9.37
C GLU A 10 17.80 13.32 8.31
N THR A 11 17.15 12.22 8.74
CA THR A 11 16.55 11.26 7.79
C THR A 11 15.38 11.86 7.03
N ALA A 12 14.54 12.67 7.69
CA ALA A 12 13.45 13.38 7.01
C ALA A 12 13.98 14.44 6.01
N ALA A 13 15.04 15.17 6.38
CA ALA A 13 15.68 16.14 5.49
C ALA A 13 16.38 15.48 4.27
N ALA A 14 17.02 14.33 4.47
CA ALA A 14 17.63 13.54 3.40
C ALA A 14 16.57 12.95 2.45
N ALA A 15 15.47 12.41 2.99
CA ALA A 15 14.33 11.93 2.21
C ALA A 15 13.73 13.05 1.35
N ASN A 16 13.51 14.23 1.95
CA ASN A 16 12.97 15.40 1.24
C ASN A 16 13.91 15.88 0.12
N ARG A 17 15.23 15.94 0.38
CA ARG A 17 16.22 16.26 -0.68
C ARG A 17 16.23 15.21 -1.79
N SER A 18 16.09 13.93 -1.47
CA SER A 18 16.06 12.86 -2.48
C SER A 18 14.80 12.88 -3.36
N HIS A 19 13.63 13.18 -2.79
CA HIS A 19 12.37 13.34 -3.51
C HIS A 19 12.43 14.58 -4.44
N ILE A 20 12.88 15.73 -3.92
CA ILE A 20 13.04 16.97 -4.70
C ILE A 20 14.01 16.79 -5.87
N LEU A 21 15.12 16.05 -5.67
CA LEU A 21 16.14 15.84 -6.71
C LEU A 21 15.73 14.85 -7.81
N ARG A 22 14.83 13.90 -7.52
CA ARG A 22 14.44 12.83 -8.48
C ARG A 22 13.22 13.15 -9.31
N GLY A 23 12.39 14.11 -8.90
CA GLY A 23 11.13 14.48 -9.53
C GLY A 23 10.11 13.33 -9.60
N ALA A 24 8.82 13.65 -9.64
CA ALA A 24 7.79 12.64 -9.82
C ALA A 24 7.99 11.90 -11.15
N HIS A 25 7.92 10.57 -11.16
CA HIS A 25 7.98 9.78 -12.40
C HIS A 25 6.71 10.03 -13.23
N ARG A 26 6.87 10.65 -14.41
CA ARG A 26 5.77 10.93 -15.35
C ARG A 26 6.03 10.25 -16.68
N PRO A 27 5.18 9.30 -17.11
CA PRO A 27 5.36 8.67 -18.40
C PRO A 27 5.02 9.65 -19.53
N SER A 28 5.81 9.62 -20.59
CA SER A 28 5.46 10.29 -21.84
C SER A 28 4.26 9.60 -22.50
N ARG A 29 3.57 10.31 -23.40
CA ARG A 29 2.46 9.72 -24.18
C ARG A 29 2.92 8.51 -25.00
N LEU A 30 4.12 8.60 -25.58
CA LEU A 30 4.73 7.50 -26.33
C LEU A 30 4.92 6.26 -25.45
N ARG A 31 5.49 6.45 -24.25
CA ARG A 31 5.70 5.36 -23.28
C ARG A 31 4.39 4.70 -22.87
N LEU A 32 3.32 5.46 -22.69
CA LEU A 32 2.00 4.89 -22.39
C LEU A 32 1.45 4.04 -23.54
N ILE A 33 1.67 4.45 -24.79
CA ILE A 33 1.28 3.67 -25.97
C ILE A 33 2.08 2.36 -26.03
N GLU A 34 3.40 2.41 -25.83
CA GLU A 34 4.26 1.22 -25.77
C GLU A 34 3.80 0.23 -24.70
N LEU A 35 3.52 0.74 -23.49
CA LEU A 35 3.03 -0.07 -22.38
C LEU A 35 1.64 -0.65 -22.65
N ALA A 36 0.75 0.08 -23.34
CA ALA A 36 -0.57 -0.41 -23.73
C ALA A 36 -0.47 -1.57 -24.75
N ILE A 37 0.41 -1.44 -25.75
CA ILE A 37 0.68 -2.50 -26.73
C ILE A 37 1.24 -3.75 -26.03
N ILE A 38 2.23 -3.58 -25.17
CA ILE A 38 2.80 -4.68 -24.37
C ILE A 38 1.75 -5.28 -23.43
N GLY A 39 0.87 -4.44 -22.89
CA GLY A 39 -0.27 -4.81 -22.03
C GLY A 39 -1.18 -5.88 -22.64
N LEU A 40 -1.35 -5.85 -23.97
CA LEU A 40 -2.19 -6.80 -24.72
C LEU A 40 -1.53 -8.16 -24.95
N LEU A 41 -0.20 -8.26 -24.80
CA LEU A 41 0.52 -9.51 -25.05
C LEU A 41 0.18 -10.59 -24.00
N PRO A 42 0.25 -11.88 -24.38
CA PRO A 42 0.24 -12.98 -23.42
C PRO A 42 1.31 -12.80 -22.35
N SER A 43 1.02 -13.26 -21.13
CA SER A 43 1.85 -12.97 -19.95
C SER A 43 3.34 -13.30 -20.13
N PHE A 44 3.68 -14.40 -20.79
CA PHE A 44 5.07 -14.81 -20.96
C PHE A 44 5.85 -13.87 -21.88
N LEU A 45 5.27 -13.43 -23.02
CA LEU A 45 5.88 -12.42 -23.89
C LEU A 45 5.96 -11.08 -23.17
N LYS A 46 4.88 -10.67 -22.50
CA LYS A 46 4.82 -9.41 -21.75
C LYS A 46 5.96 -9.30 -20.74
N CYS A 47 6.17 -10.33 -19.93
CA CYS A 47 7.26 -10.36 -18.96
C CYS A 47 8.63 -10.29 -19.64
N HIS A 48 8.79 -10.90 -20.82
CA HIS A 48 10.02 -10.80 -21.60
C HIS A 48 10.23 -9.36 -22.13
N CYS A 49 9.20 -8.74 -22.71
CA CYS A 49 9.24 -7.35 -23.18
C CYS A 49 9.58 -6.37 -22.05
N TYR A 50 9.00 -6.54 -20.85
CA TYR A 50 9.33 -5.69 -19.69
C TYR A 50 10.79 -5.82 -19.26
N ARG A 51 11.36 -7.03 -19.29
CA ARG A 51 12.79 -7.23 -19.00
C ARG A 51 13.67 -6.54 -20.04
N LEU A 52 13.36 -6.71 -21.33
CA LEU A 52 14.17 -6.19 -22.43
C LEU A 52 14.09 -4.67 -22.58
N PHE A 53 12.88 -4.11 -22.65
CA PHE A 53 12.69 -2.70 -23.02
C PHE A 53 12.70 -1.75 -21.82
N PHE A 54 12.39 -2.25 -20.62
CA PHE A 54 12.27 -1.43 -19.40
C PHE A 54 13.28 -1.81 -18.32
N GLY A 55 14.08 -2.86 -18.51
CA GLY A 55 15.06 -3.33 -17.52
C GLY A 55 14.41 -3.88 -16.24
N TYR A 56 13.13 -4.21 -16.25
CA TYR A 56 12.43 -4.70 -15.06
C TYR A 56 12.95 -6.07 -14.63
N ARG A 57 13.07 -6.27 -13.33
CA ARG A 57 13.48 -7.55 -12.74
C ARG A 57 12.23 -8.36 -12.42
N ILE A 58 11.94 -9.36 -13.25
CA ILE A 58 10.75 -10.21 -13.10
C ILE A 58 11.19 -11.66 -12.90
N GLY A 59 10.73 -12.28 -11.81
CA GLY A 59 10.99 -13.66 -11.43
C GLY A 59 10.31 -14.71 -12.30
N LYS A 60 10.31 -15.94 -11.80
CA LYS A 60 9.73 -17.13 -12.44
C LYS A 60 8.24 -17.25 -12.12
N ARG A 61 7.49 -17.87 -13.04
CA ARG A 61 6.03 -18.14 -12.89
C ARG A 61 5.16 -16.90 -12.62
N VAL A 62 5.68 -15.71 -12.92
CA VAL A 62 4.95 -14.46 -12.84
C VAL A 62 3.86 -14.42 -13.92
N ARG A 63 2.64 -14.08 -13.50
CA ARG A 63 1.49 -13.92 -14.39
C ARG A 63 0.98 -12.49 -14.35
N ILE A 64 0.94 -11.82 -15.50
CA ILE A 64 0.43 -10.46 -15.64
C ILE A 64 -0.66 -10.46 -16.72
N GLY A 65 -1.90 -10.25 -16.30
CA GLY A 65 -3.05 -10.07 -17.17
C GLY A 65 -2.98 -8.78 -17.97
N LEU A 66 -4.10 -8.33 -18.52
CA LEU A 66 -4.19 -7.06 -19.25
C LEU A 66 -3.92 -5.90 -18.28
N THR A 67 -2.69 -5.42 -18.20
CA THR A 67 -2.26 -4.43 -17.19
C THR A 67 -1.27 -3.47 -17.83
N ILE A 68 -1.42 -2.17 -17.54
CA ILE A 68 -0.40 -1.16 -17.82
C ILE A 68 0.51 -1.09 -16.59
N LEU A 69 1.82 -1.29 -16.79
CA LEU A 69 2.83 -1.28 -15.73
C LEU A 69 3.91 -0.25 -16.01
N ASP A 70 3.68 0.98 -15.57
CA ASP A 70 4.65 2.06 -15.62
C ASP A 70 5.31 2.31 -14.26
N ALA A 71 6.60 2.00 -14.19
CA ALA A 71 7.47 2.41 -13.09
C ALA A 71 8.86 2.78 -13.61
N ARG A 72 9.61 3.60 -12.85
CA ARG A 72 11.02 3.83 -13.14
C ARG A 72 11.86 2.60 -12.81
N GLU A 73 11.58 1.98 -11.67
CA GLU A 73 12.20 0.73 -11.21
C GLU A 73 11.11 -0.28 -10.85
N CYS A 74 11.23 -1.53 -11.32
CA CYS A 74 10.26 -2.59 -11.04
C CYS A 74 10.95 -3.90 -10.69
N GLU A 75 10.60 -4.46 -9.54
CA GLU A 75 11.08 -5.74 -9.04
C GLU A 75 9.87 -6.62 -8.66
N ILE A 76 9.68 -7.74 -9.37
CA ILE A 76 8.61 -8.70 -9.14
C ILE A 76 9.25 -10.06 -8.88
N ALA A 77 9.06 -10.60 -7.67
CA ALA A 77 9.58 -11.91 -7.30
C ALA A 77 8.79 -13.07 -7.95
N ASP A 78 9.15 -14.30 -7.61
CA ASP A 78 8.53 -15.51 -8.15
C ASP A 78 7.05 -15.64 -7.73
N ASP A 79 6.26 -16.33 -8.55
CA ASP A 79 4.87 -16.73 -8.25
C ASP A 79 3.88 -15.57 -8.03
N VAL A 80 4.25 -14.35 -8.43
CA VAL A 80 3.34 -13.20 -8.40
C VAL A 80 2.28 -13.33 -9.49
N SER A 81 1.03 -13.04 -9.13
CA SER A 81 -0.08 -12.95 -10.09
C SER A 81 -0.75 -11.59 -10.03
N ILE A 82 -0.79 -10.90 -11.16
CA ILE A 82 -1.50 -9.64 -11.39
C ILE A 82 -2.63 -9.92 -12.38
N GLY A 83 -3.86 -9.62 -11.99
CA GLY A 83 -5.04 -9.82 -12.81
C GLY A 83 -5.15 -8.84 -13.98
N HIS A 84 -6.39 -8.60 -14.40
CA HIS A 84 -6.70 -7.79 -15.57
C HIS A 84 -7.19 -6.40 -15.20
N LEU A 85 -7.06 -5.48 -16.15
CA LEU A 85 -7.50 -4.10 -16.10
C LEU A 85 -6.91 -3.34 -14.91
N ASN A 86 -5.69 -3.69 -14.47
CA ASN A 86 -4.96 -2.90 -13.50
C ASN A 86 -4.18 -1.79 -14.21
N LEU A 87 -4.07 -0.64 -13.54
CA LEU A 87 -3.30 0.51 -13.99
C LEU A 87 -2.24 0.83 -12.94
N VAL A 88 -0.97 0.59 -13.27
CA VAL A 88 0.17 1.06 -12.48
C VAL A 88 0.80 2.24 -13.22
N ILE A 89 0.48 3.42 -12.71
CA ILE A 89 0.64 4.81 -13.16
C ILE A 89 1.83 5.63 -12.64
N GLY A 90 2.96 5.82 -13.33
CA GLY A 90 3.90 6.88 -12.91
C GLY A 90 4.53 6.63 -11.54
N VAL A 91 4.85 5.38 -11.22
CA VAL A 91 5.44 5.00 -9.93
C VAL A 91 6.97 5.14 -10.00
N GLY A 92 7.61 5.66 -8.96
CA GLY A 92 9.07 5.67 -8.84
C GLY A 92 9.62 4.24 -8.83
N LYS A 93 9.48 3.56 -7.69
CA LYS A 93 9.85 2.15 -7.53
C LYS A 93 8.64 1.31 -7.15
N ILE A 94 8.42 0.20 -7.83
CA ILE A 94 7.47 -0.84 -7.39
C ILE A 94 8.20 -2.15 -7.09
N SER A 95 7.98 -2.70 -5.91
CA SER A 95 8.52 -4.01 -5.52
C SER A 95 7.43 -4.94 -4.97
N MET A 96 7.47 -6.20 -5.38
CA MET A 96 6.54 -7.25 -4.96
C MET A 96 7.31 -8.49 -4.50
N GLY A 97 7.05 -8.92 -3.27
CA GLY A 97 7.53 -10.19 -2.75
C GLY A 97 6.90 -11.39 -3.45
N ASP A 98 7.41 -12.59 -3.15
CA ASP A 98 6.89 -13.82 -3.77
C ASP A 98 5.43 -14.07 -3.38
N HIS A 99 4.70 -14.80 -4.24
CA HIS A 99 3.29 -15.19 -4.00
C HIS A 99 2.30 -14.03 -3.79
N VAL A 100 2.67 -12.81 -4.16
CA VAL A 100 1.76 -11.65 -4.15
C VAL A 100 0.62 -11.85 -5.15
N ARG A 101 -0.60 -11.50 -4.73
CA ARG A 101 -1.80 -11.53 -5.57
C ARG A 101 -2.42 -10.16 -5.70
N ILE A 102 -2.40 -9.59 -6.91
CA ILE A 102 -3.18 -8.41 -7.26
C ILE A 102 -4.34 -8.88 -8.14
N GLY A 103 -5.57 -8.60 -7.73
CA GLY A 103 -6.77 -8.95 -8.50
C GLY A 103 -6.96 -8.04 -9.71
N HIS A 104 -8.17 -7.54 -9.90
CA HIS A 104 -8.56 -6.82 -11.13
C HIS A 104 -8.95 -5.38 -10.83
N LEU A 105 -8.88 -4.52 -11.85
CA LEU A 105 -9.44 -3.16 -11.79
C LEU A 105 -8.83 -2.30 -10.67
N ASN A 106 -7.60 -2.57 -10.23
CA ASN A 106 -6.93 -1.69 -9.27
C ASN A 106 -6.18 -0.57 -9.99
N ILE A 107 -6.15 0.60 -9.36
CA ILE A 107 -5.36 1.76 -9.78
C ILE A 107 -4.28 1.97 -8.72
N LEU A 108 -3.02 1.86 -9.12
CA LEU A 108 -1.85 2.16 -8.29
C LEU A 108 -1.10 3.29 -8.98
N ARG A 109 -1.08 4.50 -8.42
CA ARG A 109 -0.61 5.68 -9.15
C ARG A 109 0.27 6.59 -8.32
N GLY A 110 1.40 7.00 -8.90
CA GLY A 110 2.29 8.01 -8.35
C GLY A 110 3.18 7.48 -7.23
N GLY A 111 3.83 8.44 -6.56
CA GLY A 111 4.67 8.23 -5.40
C GLY A 111 6.06 7.66 -5.71
N ASP A 112 6.90 7.71 -4.68
CA ASP A 112 8.29 7.28 -4.75
C ASP A 112 8.42 5.77 -4.69
N GLU A 113 7.60 5.12 -3.85
CA GLU A 113 7.66 3.69 -3.66
C GLU A 113 6.30 3.06 -3.39
N ILE A 114 6.05 1.93 -4.07
CA ILE A 114 5.03 0.96 -3.73
C ILE A 114 5.73 -0.36 -3.40
N ARG A 115 5.61 -0.82 -2.15
CA ARG A 115 6.18 -2.08 -1.69
C ARG A 115 5.08 -3.00 -1.21
N ILE A 116 5.02 -4.19 -1.79
CA ILE A 116 4.03 -5.21 -1.47
C ILE A 116 4.77 -6.45 -0.95
N GLY A 117 4.59 -6.75 0.34
CA GLY A 117 5.24 -7.87 1.01
C GLY A 117 4.82 -9.21 0.45
N ARG A 118 5.66 -10.23 0.65
CA ARG A 118 5.37 -11.60 0.23
C ARG A 118 4.03 -12.09 0.77
N TYR A 119 3.34 -12.90 -0.03
CA TYR A 119 1.98 -13.38 0.26
C TYR A 119 0.94 -12.28 0.54
N ALA A 120 1.23 -11.00 0.33
CA ALA A 120 0.20 -9.98 0.43
C ALA A 120 -0.80 -10.10 -0.73
N GLN A 121 -2.01 -9.59 -0.52
CA GLN A 121 -3.07 -9.59 -1.51
C GLN A 121 -3.76 -8.24 -1.57
N ILE A 122 -3.90 -7.70 -2.78
CA ILE A 122 -4.78 -6.57 -3.08
C ILE A 122 -5.87 -7.14 -3.98
N MET A 123 -7.12 -7.16 -3.54
CA MET A 123 -8.18 -7.79 -4.33
C MET A 123 -8.56 -6.92 -5.54
N ARG A 124 -9.70 -6.23 -5.54
CA ARG A 124 -10.21 -5.61 -6.77
C ARG A 124 -10.75 -4.21 -6.53
N MET A 125 -10.74 -3.39 -7.57
CA MET A 125 -11.36 -2.06 -7.59
C MET A 125 -10.78 -1.09 -6.55
N ASN A 126 -9.56 -1.31 -6.05
CA ASN A 126 -8.93 -0.37 -5.13
C ASN A 126 -8.27 0.78 -5.88
N GLU A 127 -8.33 1.97 -5.30
CA GLU A 127 -7.59 3.15 -5.75
C GLU A 127 -6.53 3.48 -4.70
N ILE A 128 -5.26 3.27 -5.04
CA ILE A 128 -4.11 3.53 -4.20
C ILE A 128 -3.29 4.58 -4.93
N ASN A 129 -3.39 5.85 -4.53
CA ASN A 129 -2.86 6.97 -5.30
C ASN A 129 -2.05 7.95 -4.45
N SER A 130 -1.07 8.60 -5.08
CA SER A 130 -0.32 9.73 -4.53
C SER A 130 -0.47 10.89 -5.49
N ILE A 131 -0.66 12.10 -4.95
CA ILE A 131 -0.68 13.33 -5.74
C ILE A 131 0.74 13.61 -6.24
N PRO A 132 0.96 13.72 -7.57
CA PRO A 132 2.26 14.12 -8.10
C PRO A 132 2.51 15.61 -7.81
N GLU A 133 3.68 15.95 -7.26
CA GLU A 133 4.08 17.33 -6.95
C GLU A 133 3.03 18.08 -6.08
N PRO A 134 2.72 17.58 -4.87
CA PRO A 134 1.71 18.17 -4.02
C PRO A 134 2.13 19.57 -3.53
N ASP A 135 1.17 20.49 -3.45
CA ASP A 135 1.34 21.81 -2.80
C ASP A 135 1.23 21.67 -1.27
N ALA A 136 2.26 21.06 -0.68
CA ALA A 136 2.37 20.83 0.76
C ALA A 136 3.34 21.81 1.42
N VAL A 137 2.97 22.33 2.60
CA VAL A 137 3.82 23.23 3.40
C VAL A 137 4.85 22.48 4.25
N ASN A 138 4.83 21.15 4.21
CA ASN A 138 5.80 20.28 4.88
C ASN A 138 6.38 19.25 3.91
N PRO A 139 7.55 18.66 4.22
CA PRO A 139 8.10 17.56 3.45
C PRO A 139 7.11 16.41 3.30
N VAL A 140 7.08 15.81 2.11
CA VAL A 140 6.26 14.64 1.80
C VAL A 140 7.11 13.38 1.67
N ASN A 141 6.53 12.23 1.95
CA ASN A 141 7.18 10.92 1.83
C ASN A 141 6.21 9.91 1.20
N PRO A 142 5.96 9.98 -0.12
CA PRO A 142 4.89 9.25 -0.78
C PRO A 142 5.26 7.77 -1.00
N ARG A 143 5.16 6.99 0.07
CA ARG A 143 5.49 5.56 0.10
C ARG A 143 4.32 4.74 0.61
N PHE A 144 3.85 3.79 -0.20
CA PHE A 144 2.84 2.82 0.19
C PHE A 144 3.51 1.48 0.50
N LEU A 145 3.40 1.03 1.74
CA LEU A 145 4.05 -0.18 2.24
C LEU A 145 2.97 -1.15 2.77
N LEU A 146 2.79 -2.27 2.07
CA LEU A 146 1.88 -3.34 2.50
C LEU A 146 2.70 -4.52 3.04
N GLY A 147 2.52 -4.84 4.31
CA GLY A 147 3.25 -5.89 5.02
C GLY A 147 2.96 -7.30 4.51
N GLU A 148 3.81 -8.24 4.90
CA GLU A 148 3.73 -9.63 4.49
C GLU A 148 2.41 -10.28 4.93
N GLY A 149 1.81 -11.07 4.04
CA GLY A 149 0.53 -11.71 4.29
C GLY A 149 -0.65 -10.75 4.48
N SER A 150 -0.50 -9.44 4.29
CA SER A 150 -1.61 -8.50 4.49
C SER A 150 -2.58 -8.49 3.31
N VAL A 151 -3.86 -8.25 3.60
CA VAL A 151 -4.93 -8.32 2.61
C VAL A 151 -5.69 -6.99 2.57
N ILE A 152 -5.70 -6.36 1.41
CA ILE A 152 -6.62 -5.27 1.09
C ILE A 152 -7.73 -5.87 0.24
N THR A 153 -8.96 -5.76 0.73
CA THR A 153 -10.11 -6.36 0.05
C THR A 153 -10.55 -5.52 -1.14
N THR A 154 -11.79 -5.02 -1.18
CA THR A 154 -12.37 -4.50 -2.43
C THR A 154 -12.82 -3.04 -2.32
N GLY A 155 -12.47 -2.20 -3.28
CA GLY A 155 -13.09 -0.87 -3.40
C GLY A 155 -12.68 0.11 -2.31
N HIS A 156 -11.45 0.04 -1.81
CA HIS A 156 -10.91 1.03 -0.88
C HIS A 156 -10.19 2.15 -1.64
N LYS A 157 -10.17 3.34 -1.02
CA LYS A 157 -9.40 4.50 -1.47
C LYS A 157 -8.28 4.76 -0.49
N ILE A 158 -7.04 4.77 -0.96
CA ILE A 158 -5.86 4.96 -0.13
C ILE A 158 -5.01 6.04 -0.79
N ASP A 159 -5.05 7.23 -0.22
CA ASP A 159 -4.12 8.29 -0.56
C ASP A 159 -2.82 8.09 0.22
N PHE A 160 -1.70 8.03 -0.49
CA PHE A 160 -0.34 7.92 0.04
C PHE A 160 0.55 9.06 -0.45
N THR A 161 0.00 10.28 -0.52
CA THR A 161 0.79 11.49 -0.75
C THR A 161 1.82 11.72 0.38
N ASP A 162 1.56 11.20 1.58
CA ASP A 162 2.55 10.83 2.59
C ASP A 162 2.60 9.30 2.79
N ARG A 163 3.40 8.83 3.72
CA ARG A 163 3.57 7.40 3.97
C ARG A 163 2.27 6.77 4.45
N VAL A 164 1.88 5.66 3.80
CA VAL A 164 0.91 4.71 4.35
C VAL A 164 1.64 3.39 4.56
N GLU A 165 1.67 2.94 5.81
CA GLU A 165 2.28 1.67 6.19
C GLU A 165 1.25 0.77 6.87
N ILE A 166 1.09 -0.43 6.33
CA ILE A 166 0.21 -1.47 6.85
C ILE A 166 1.07 -2.65 7.27
N GLY A 167 1.06 -3.00 8.55
CA GLY A 167 1.83 -4.08 9.14
C GLY A 167 1.50 -5.45 8.56
N ARG A 168 2.24 -6.48 8.98
CA ARG A 168 2.05 -7.86 8.48
C ARG A 168 0.72 -8.44 8.95
N ARG A 169 0.16 -9.34 8.14
CA ARG A 169 -1.07 -10.10 8.43
C ARG A 169 -2.23 -9.23 8.89
N THR A 170 -2.32 -8.04 8.33
CA THR A 170 -3.40 -7.09 8.58
C THR A 170 -4.40 -7.17 7.44
N ILE A 171 -5.69 -7.13 7.78
CA ILE A 171 -6.78 -7.16 6.81
C ILE A 171 -7.50 -5.81 6.82
N LEU A 172 -7.46 -5.11 5.68
CA LEU A 172 -8.42 -4.04 5.37
C LEU A 172 -9.63 -4.69 4.70
N GLY A 173 -10.62 -5.02 5.53
CA GLY A 173 -11.78 -5.82 5.19
C GLY A 173 -12.95 -5.02 4.64
N GLY A 174 -13.91 -5.76 4.07
CA GLY A 174 -15.15 -5.17 3.54
C GLY A 174 -14.93 -4.36 2.27
N ARG A 175 -15.46 -3.13 2.24
CA ARG A 175 -15.40 -2.19 1.11
C ARG A 175 -15.44 -0.73 1.57
N ASN A 176 -15.17 0.19 0.64
CA ASN A 176 -15.48 1.62 0.78
C ASN A 176 -14.79 2.32 1.97
N SER A 177 -13.62 1.81 2.37
CA SER A 177 -12.75 2.49 3.33
C SER A 177 -11.94 3.59 2.65
N SER A 178 -11.66 4.68 3.36
CA SER A 178 -10.83 5.77 2.84
C SER A 178 -9.72 6.19 3.81
N LEU A 179 -8.48 6.16 3.35
CA LEU A 179 -7.30 6.60 4.09
C LEU A 179 -6.75 7.86 3.41
N TRP A 180 -6.58 8.94 4.16
CA TRP A 180 -6.10 10.23 3.63
C TRP A 180 -4.88 10.71 4.40
N THR A 181 -3.75 10.86 3.71
CA THR A 181 -2.50 11.33 4.33
C THR A 181 -2.32 12.84 4.26
N HIS A 182 -3.20 13.56 3.55
CA HIS A 182 -3.13 15.00 3.43
C HIS A 182 -4.44 15.69 3.79
N ASN A 183 -4.32 16.96 4.20
CA ASN A 183 -5.40 17.92 4.18
C ASN A 183 -5.10 18.98 3.11
N ARG A 184 -5.72 20.17 3.19
CA ARG A 184 -5.54 21.23 2.20
C ARG A 184 -4.07 21.57 1.89
N GLN A 185 -3.19 21.55 2.88
CA GLN A 185 -1.79 21.99 2.73
C GLN A 185 -0.77 21.21 3.56
N ARG A 186 -1.19 20.33 4.46
CA ARG A 186 -0.29 19.52 5.30
C ARG A 186 -0.48 18.04 5.05
N THR A 187 0.60 17.30 5.14
CA THR A 187 0.62 15.84 5.05
C THR A 187 1.10 15.22 6.37
N LEU A 188 0.55 14.06 6.71
CA LEU A 188 0.95 13.26 7.86
C LEU A 188 0.79 11.77 7.52
N PRO A 189 1.73 10.92 7.97
CA PRO A 189 1.69 9.50 7.65
C PRO A 189 0.54 8.78 8.36
N ILE A 190 0.13 7.65 7.79
CA ILE A 190 -0.78 6.68 8.40
C ILE A 190 -0.02 5.39 8.67
N GLU A 191 -0.17 4.87 9.88
CA GLU A 191 0.45 3.62 10.31
C GLU A 191 -0.63 2.70 10.87
N ILE A 192 -0.71 1.49 10.32
CA ILE A 192 -1.60 0.43 10.77
C ILE A 192 -0.73 -0.72 11.23
N GLY A 193 -0.87 -1.14 12.48
CA GLY A 193 -0.09 -2.20 13.09
C GLY A 193 -0.32 -3.57 12.45
N SER A 194 0.46 -4.55 12.92
CA SER A 194 0.38 -5.94 12.45
C SER A 194 -0.75 -6.69 13.12
N LEU A 195 -1.24 -7.75 12.49
CA LEU A 195 -2.32 -8.60 13.02
C LEU A 195 -3.58 -7.79 13.36
N THR A 196 -3.90 -6.78 12.55
CA THR A 196 -5.06 -5.91 12.79
C THR A 196 -6.17 -6.26 11.79
N TYR A 197 -7.39 -6.41 12.28
CA TYR A 197 -8.58 -6.55 11.43
C TYR A 197 -9.34 -5.23 11.38
N ILE A 198 -9.52 -4.71 10.18
CA ILE A 198 -10.19 -3.42 9.96
C ILE A 198 -11.49 -3.67 9.23
N GLY A 199 -12.60 -3.28 9.86
CA GLY A 199 -13.92 -3.36 9.28
C GLY A 199 -14.12 -2.49 8.04
N SER A 200 -15.26 -2.68 7.39
CA SER A 200 -15.69 -1.91 6.22
C SER A 200 -15.93 -0.43 6.56
N GLU A 201 -15.86 0.43 5.55
CA GLU A 201 -16.26 1.85 5.63
C GLU A 201 -15.52 2.70 6.66
N ILE A 202 -14.31 2.31 7.06
CA ILE A 202 -13.51 3.11 7.98
C ILE A 202 -12.93 4.35 7.27
N ARG A 203 -12.71 5.41 8.04
CA ARG A 203 -12.07 6.65 7.57
C ARG A 203 -10.86 6.95 8.45
N ILE A 204 -9.69 7.13 7.84
CA ILE A 204 -8.48 7.54 8.57
C ILE A 204 -8.07 8.93 8.06
N ALA A 205 -8.02 9.88 8.98
CA ALA A 205 -7.54 11.23 8.73
C ALA A 205 -6.00 11.30 8.77
N PRO A 206 -5.39 12.37 8.24
CA PRO A 206 -3.93 12.52 8.26
C PRO A 206 -3.36 12.38 9.68
N GLY A 207 -2.35 11.53 9.86
CA GLY A 207 -1.74 11.26 11.17
C GLY A 207 -2.53 10.27 12.03
N GLY A 208 -3.64 9.72 11.53
CA GLY A 208 -4.35 8.62 12.15
C GLY A 208 -3.52 7.34 12.13
N SER A 209 -3.44 6.67 13.26
CA SER A 209 -2.70 5.40 13.37
C SER A 209 -3.47 4.40 14.22
N ILE A 210 -3.39 3.13 13.83
CA ILE A 210 -4.01 2.00 14.54
C ILE A 210 -2.87 1.09 15.05
N PRO A 211 -2.78 0.80 16.35
CA PRO A 211 -1.80 -0.14 16.90
C PRO A 211 -1.96 -1.57 16.36
N SER A 212 -0.99 -2.42 16.71
CA SER A 212 -1.05 -3.84 16.36
C SER A 212 -2.12 -4.58 17.15
N ARG A 213 -2.56 -5.71 16.60
CA ARG A 213 -3.49 -6.65 17.24
C ARG A 213 -4.85 -6.05 17.54
N CYS A 214 -5.32 -5.08 16.76
CA CYS A 214 -6.61 -4.44 17.02
C CYS A 214 -7.71 -4.97 16.11
N ILE A 215 -8.95 -4.87 16.59
CA ILE A 215 -10.16 -4.99 15.76
C ILE A 215 -10.75 -3.60 15.63
N VAL A 216 -10.97 -3.13 14.41
CA VAL A 216 -11.61 -1.83 14.15
C VAL A 216 -13.04 -2.07 13.66
N GLY A 217 -14.01 -1.54 14.41
CA GLY A 217 -15.42 -1.63 14.07
C GLY A 217 -15.76 -0.95 12.73
N ILE A 218 -16.77 -1.47 12.06
CA ILE A 218 -17.29 -0.92 10.79
C ILE A 218 -17.68 0.56 10.97
N GLY A 219 -17.33 1.40 9.99
CA GLY A 219 -17.70 2.81 10.00
C GLY A 219 -16.88 3.70 10.95
N ALA A 220 -15.87 3.16 11.63
CA ALA A 220 -15.07 3.94 12.57
C ALA A 220 -14.26 5.06 11.88
N VAL A 221 -14.09 6.18 12.57
CA VAL A 221 -13.33 7.34 12.08
C VAL A 221 -12.10 7.58 12.96
N ILE A 222 -10.93 7.22 12.45
CA ILE A 222 -9.63 7.37 13.12
C ILE A 222 -9.08 8.76 12.81
N THR A 223 -9.04 9.62 13.83
CA THR A 223 -8.62 11.03 13.68
C THR A 223 -7.25 11.35 14.26
N LYS A 224 -6.65 10.41 14.99
CA LYS A 224 -5.38 10.59 15.69
C LYS A 224 -4.63 9.28 15.82
N ASN A 225 -3.39 9.37 16.30
CA ASN A 225 -2.57 8.23 16.63
C ASN A 225 -3.09 7.54 17.92
N LEU A 226 -3.69 6.35 17.76
CA LEU A 226 -4.12 5.48 18.87
C LEU A 226 -2.94 4.66 19.39
N LYS A 227 -2.96 4.24 20.66
CA LYS A 227 -1.79 3.61 21.33
C LYS A 227 -2.07 2.26 21.95
N GLU A 228 -3.34 1.94 22.15
CA GLU A 228 -3.80 0.74 22.80
C GLU A 228 -3.76 -0.45 21.83
N GLU A 229 -2.75 -1.31 21.98
CA GLU A 229 -2.66 -2.60 21.28
C GLU A 229 -3.61 -3.63 21.88
N SER A 230 -4.04 -4.61 21.07
CA SER A 230 -4.95 -5.67 21.54
C SER A 230 -6.28 -5.12 22.05
N TYR A 231 -6.85 -4.16 21.32
CA TYR A 231 -8.13 -3.52 21.64
C TYR A 231 -9.15 -3.58 20.50
N LEU A 232 -10.42 -3.60 20.89
CA LEU A 232 -11.53 -3.22 20.02
C LEU A 232 -11.57 -1.69 19.96
N ILE A 233 -11.47 -1.15 18.75
CA ILE A 233 -11.52 0.28 18.46
C ILE A 233 -12.78 0.56 17.64
N ALA A 234 -13.62 1.49 18.08
CA ALA A 234 -14.85 1.83 17.35
C ALA A 234 -15.32 3.27 17.62
N GLY A 235 -16.25 3.75 16.79
CA GLY A 235 -16.95 5.02 16.96
C GLY A 235 -16.49 6.14 16.03
N VAL A 236 -17.14 7.30 16.18
CA VAL A 236 -16.88 8.54 15.42
C VAL A 236 -16.83 9.72 16.40
N PRO A 237 -15.63 10.22 16.79
CA PRO A 237 -14.32 9.66 16.49
C PRO A 237 -14.10 8.31 17.21
N ALA A 238 -13.26 7.47 16.62
CA ALA A 238 -12.95 6.15 17.12
C ALA A 238 -12.13 6.23 18.41
N LYS A 239 -12.46 5.33 19.35
CA LYS A 239 -11.77 5.19 20.64
C LYS A 239 -11.53 3.72 20.95
N PRO A 240 -10.53 3.39 21.77
CA PRO A 240 -10.43 2.07 22.39
C PRO A 240 -11.67 1.85 23.27
N ILE A 241 -12.33 0.70 23.07
CA ILE A 241 -13.58 0.34 23.75
C ILE A 241 -13.32 -0.68 24.85
N LYS A 242 -12.66 -1.80 24.49
CA LYS A 242 -12.27 -2.87 25.43
C LYS A 242 -11.02 -3.59 24.92
N PRO A 243 -10.22 -4.21 25.80
CA PRO A 243 -9.25 -5.21 25.40
C PRO A 243 -9.91 -6.35 24.63
N LEU A 244 -9.18 -6.97 23.71
CA LEU A 244 -9.62 -8.17 23.01
C LEU A 244 -9.59 -9.37 23.95
N ASP A 245 -10.65 -10.18 23.90
CA ASP A 245 -10.71 -11.47 24.57
C ASP A 245 -10.21 -12.61 23.65
N THR A 246 -10.32 -13.86 24.09
CA THR A 246 -9.85 -15.02 23.34
C THR A 246 -10.58 -15.20 22.00
N GLU A 247 -11.88 -14.87 21.93
CA GLU A 247 -12.66 -14.97 20.70
C GLU A 247 -12.24 -13.89 19.71
N ASP A 248 -12.01 -12.67 20.20
CA ASP A 248 -11.50 -11.57 19.40
C ASP A 248 -10.09 -11.87 18.84
N VAL A 249 -9.17 -12.36 19.69
CA VAL A 249 -7.79 -12.71 19.28
C VAL A 249 -7.78 -13.79 18.21
N PHE A 250 -8.68 -14.77 18.30
CA PHE A 250 -8.83 -15.81 17.29
C PHE A 250 -9.07 -15.21 15.89
N LEU A 251 -9.83 -14.11 15.76
CA LEU A 251 -10.13 -13.50 14.46
C LEU A 251 -8.91 -12.89 13.76
N ILE A 252 -7.91 -12.44 14.52
CA ILE A 252 -6.74 -11.72 13.99
C ILE A 252 -5.48 -12.59 13.89
N GLU A 253 -5.41 -13.72 14.61
CA GLU A 253 -4.27 -14.63 14.57
C GLU A 253 -4.41 -15.75 13.53
N GLN A 254 -5.59 -15.91 12.93
CA GLN A 254 -5.75 -16.83 11.79
C GLN A 254 -4.96 -16.35 10.56
N LYS A 255 -4.67 -17.30 9.66
CA LYS A 255 -4.04 -16.96 8.39
C LYS A 255 -4.99 -16.10 7.57
N THR A 256 -4.47 -14.98 7.07
CA THR A 256 -5.21 -14.07 6.18
C THR A 256 -5.47 -14.70 4.81
N ARG A 257 -4.69 -15.74 4.45
CA ARG A 257 -4.83 -16.55 3.24
C ARG A 257 -4.60 -18.02 3.56
N PRO A 258 -5.31 -18.96 2.91
CA PRO A 258 -5.09 -20.40 3.13
C PRO A 258 -3.66 -20.88 2.84
N ASP A 259 -2.99 -20.24 1.89
CA ASP A 259 -1.63 -20.60 1.45
C ASP A 259 -0.52 -19.80 2.16
N LEU A 260 -0.84 -19.02 3.20
CA LEU A 260 0.15 -18.27 3.96
C LEU A 260 1.04 -19.25 4.78
N PRO A 261 2.38 -19.16 4.68
CA PRO A 261 3.29 -19.92 5.54
C PRO A 261 3.13 -19.56 7.02
N ASP A 262 3.41 -20.50 7.92
CA ASP A 262 3.30 -20.27 9.38
C ASP A 262 4.36 -19.30 9.93
N ASN A 263 5.45 -19.11 9.20
CA ASN A 263 6.55 -18.21 9.58
C ASN A 263 6.34 -16.75 9.16
N ILE A 264 5.17 -16.42 8.60
CA ILE A 264 4.71 -15.06 8.27
C ILE A 264 3.59 -14.68 9.25
#